data_AF-K9VBS6-F1
#
_entry.id   AF-K9VBS6-F1
#
_cell.length_a   1.000
_cell.length_b   1.000
_cell.length_c   1.000
_cell.angle_alpha   90.00
_cell.angle_beta   90.00
_cell.angle_gamma   90.00
#
_symmetry.space_group_name_H-M   'P 1'
#
loop_
_entity.id
_entity.type
_entity.pdbx_description
1 polymer ?
#
loop_
_entity_poly.entity_id
_entity_poly.type
_entity_poly.pdbx_seq_one_letter_code
_entity_poly.pdbx_strand_id
1 'polypeptide(L)'
;MESSSMTNSDKKNPTNTSDTERWASLIGGGALVLFGLSQRSLRGALLAVAGGGLAARGLGVVEGLQSAADPNQSIKVEKTVTIDKPADELYRLWRNFENLPRFMKHLKHVTVIDEKRSHWIASAPMDNSVEWDAEIVREEENRLIAWASVEGADVDNSGFVRFQPAPAGRGTEVKVVIEYNPPGGAIGAGAAKLFGEAPEQQIADDLRRFKQWMETGEIATTEGQSSGRK
;
A
#
# COMPACT_ATOMS: atom_id res chain seq x y z
N MET A 1 -55.81 -43.85 31.95
CA MET A 1 -55.37 -43.69 30.54
C MET A 1 -55.75 -42.27 30.17
N GLU A 2 -54.87 -41.32 29.85
CA GLU A 2 -53.44 -41.32 29.52
C GLU A 2 -52.88 -39.91 29.81
N SER A 3 -51.59 -39.85 30.16
CA SER A 3 -50.56 -38.85 29.84
C SER A 3 -50.93 -37.62 28.97
N SER A 4 -50.30 -36.46 29.04
CA SER A 4 -49.19 -35.90 29.82
C SER A 4 -49.00 -34.42 29.36
N SER A 5 -48.55 -33.55 30.28
CA SER A 5 -47.52 -32.45 30.17
C SER A 5 -47.38 -31.57 28.90
N MET A 6 -46.84 -30.34 28.87
CA MET A 6 -46.37 -29.28 29.79
C MET A 6 -46.01 -28.06 28.88
N THR A 7 -46.25 -26.83 29.39
CA THR A 7 -45.45 -25.56 29.32
C THR A 7 -44.55 -25.26 28.09
N ASN A 8 -44.38 -24.03 27.58
CA ASN A 8 -43.95 -22.82 28.29
C ASN A 8 -43.87 -21.61 27.31
N SER A 9 -43.86 -20.41 27.90
CA SER A 9 -43.57 -19.06 27.39
C SER A 9 -42.45 -18.93 26.35
N ASP A 10 -42.59 -17.98 25.41
CA ASP A 10 -41.66 -16.85 25.20
C ASP A 10 -41.79 -16.22 23.81
N LYS A 11 -42.04 -14.90 23.76
CA LYS A 11 -41.56 -14.03 22.66
C LYS A 11 -41.13 -12.67 23.22
N LYS A 12 -39.86 -12.58 23.62
CA LYS A 12 -39.10 -11.32 23.60
C LYS A 12 -38.74 -11.00 22.15
N ASN A 13 -39.05 -9.79 21.70
CA ASN A 13 -38.56 -9.24 20.44
C ASN A 13 -37.06 -8.92 20.54
N PRO A 14 -36.20 -9.44 19.64
CA PRO A 14 -34.90 -8.84 19.39
C PRO A 14 -35.02 -7.78 18.29
N THR A 15 -34.46 -6.61 18.56
CA THR A 15 -34.31 -5.47 17.65
C THR A 15 -33.44 -5.79 16.44
N ASN A 16 -33.95 -5.40 15.27
CA ASN A 16 -33.29 -5.43 13.95
C ASN A 16 -32.07 -4.50 13.89
N THR A 17 -30.88 -4.99 14.21
CA THR A 17 -29.60 -4.34 13.84
C THR A 17 -28.75 -5.18 12.88
N SER A 18 -29.13 -6.44 12.61
CA SER A 18 -28.43 -7.36 11.70
C SER A 18 -28.66 -7.06 10.21
N ASP A 19 -29.84 -6.60 9.84
CA ASP A 19 -30.27 -6.65 8.44
C ASP A 19 -29.85 -5.40 7.66
N THR A 20 -29.86 -4.23 8.28
CA THR A 20 -29.41 -2.97 7.66
C THR A 20 -27.90 -2.96 7.38
N GLU A 21 -27.09 -3.59 8.23
CA GLU A 21 -25.64 -3.70 8.04
C GLU A 21 -25.27 -4.66 6.88
N ARG A 22 -26.10 -5.68 6.63
CA ARG A 22 -25.92 -6.64 5.52
C ARG A 22 -26.28 -6.07 4.15
N TRP A 23 -27.29 -5.20 4.07
CA TRP A 23 -27.69 -4.58 2.80
C TRP A 23 -26.81 -3.39 2.42
N ALA A 24 -26.28 -2.64 3.39
CA ALA A 24 -25.32 -1.57 3.15
C ALA A 24 -24.00 -2.10 2.53
N SER A 25 -23.52 -3.25 3.00
CA SER A 25 -22.28 -3.88 2.50
C SER A 25 -22.43 -4.50 1.10
N LEU A 26 -23.61 -5.04 0.74
CA LEU A 26 -23.86 -5.59 -0.60
C LEU A 26 -23.98 -4.52 -1.69
N ILE A 27 -24.65 -3.38 -1.40
CA ILE A 27 -24.80 -2.29 -2.37
C ILE A 27 -23.51 -1.45 -2.44
N GLY A 28 -22.89 -1.16 -1.30
CA GLY A 28 -21.62 -0.43 -1.24
C GLY A 28 -20.46 -1.20 -1.86
N GLY A 29 -20.32 -2.49 -1.53
CA GLY A 29 -19.27 -3.34 -2.08
C GLY A 29 -19.37 -3.52 -3.59
N GLY A 30 -20.59 -3.79 -4.11
CA GLY A 30 -20.83 -3.90 -5.56
C GLY A 30 -20.52 -2.61 -6.33
N ALA A 31 -20.89 -1.46 -5.78
CA ALA A 31 -20.56 -0.16 -6.37
C ALA A 31 -19.05 0.09 -6.38
N LEU A 32 -18.33 -0.22 -5.30
CA LEU A 32 -16.86 -0.11 -5.22
C LEU A 32 -16.16 -1.03 -6.22
N VAL A 33 -16.69 -2.24 -6.44
CA VAL A 33 -16.19 -3.15 -7.48
C VAL A 33 -16.37 -2.56 -8.87
N LEU A 34 -17.59 -2.13 -9.23
CA LEU A 34 -17.85 -1.56 -10.57
C LEU A 34 -17.07 -0.27 -10.81
N PHE A 35 -17.00 0.61 -9.82
CA PHE A 35 -16.24 1.85 -9.87
C PHE A 35 -14.74 1.57 -10.01
N GLY A 36 -14.18 0.72 -9.14
CA GLY A 36 -12.76 0.34 -9.17
C GLY A 36 -12.34 -0.33 -10.48
N LEU A 37 -13.20 -1.18 -11.06
CA LEU A 37 -12.95 -1.83 -12.36
C LEU A 37 -12.95 -0.86 -13.55
N SER A 38 -13.62 0.28 -13.44
CA SER A 38 -13.68 1.27 -14.52
C SER A 38 -12.40 2.12 -14.64
N GLN A 39 -11.65 2.23 -13.54
CA GLN A 39 -10.56 3.22 -13.42
C GLN A 39 -9.20 2.77 -13.98
N ARG A 40 -9.04 1.49 -14.37
CA ARG A 40 -7.79 0.93 -14.92
C ARG A 40 -6.50 1.29 -14.15
N SER A 41 -6.58 1.66 -12.87
CA SER A 41 -5.45 2.08 -12.04
C SER A 41 -5.28 1.20 -10.81
N LEU A 42 -4.09 1.21 -10.20
CA LEU A 42 -3.84 0.45 -8.95
C LEU A 42 -4.79 0.87 -7.82
N ARG A 43 -5.10 2.17 -7.69
CA ARG A 43 -6.12 2.67 -6.76
C ARG A 43 -7.49 2.05 -7.02
N GLY A 44 -7.92 2.02 -8.28
CA GLY A 44 -9.20 1.41 -8.67
C GLY A 44 -9.25 -0.08 -8.31
N ALA A 45 -8.16 -0.80 -8.54
CA ALA A 45 -8.08 -2.21 -8.12
C ALA A 45 -8.06 -2.39 -6.62
N LEU A 46 -7.37 -1.53 -5.86
CA LEU A 46 -7.40 -1.57 -4.40
C LEU A 46 -8.82 -1.34 -3.85
N LEU A 47 -9.56 -0.39 -4.43
CA LEU A 47 -10.97 -0.17 -4.11
C LEU A 47 -11.84 -1.38 -4.49
N ALA A 48 -11.60 -1.97 -5.66
CA ALA A 48 -12.29 -3.19 -6.06
C ALA A 48 -11.99 -4.36 -5.11
N VAL A 49 -10.75 -4.49 -4.62
CA VAL A 49 -10.37 -5.49 -3.59
C VAL A 49 -11.11 -5.25 -2.29
N ALA A 50 -11.10 -4.01 -1.78
CA ALA A 50 -11.82 -3.65 -0.57
C ALA A 50 -13.33 -3.93 -0.71
N GLY A 51 -13.89 -3.79 -1.92
CA GLY A 51 -15.26 -4.15 -2.27
C GLY A 51 -15.51 -5.64 -2.59
N GLY A 52 -14.48 -6.51 -2.59
CA GLY A 52 -14.59 -7.97 -2.84
C GLY A 52 -14.41 -8.43 -4.30
N GLY A 53 -14.03 -7.55 -5.22
CA GLY A 53 -14.00 -7.77 -6.67
C GLY A 53 -12.98 -8.79 -7.18
N LEU A 54 -11.87 -9.03 -6.47
CA LEU A 54 -10.88 -10.04 -6.90
C LEU A 54 -11.35 -11.47 -6.65
N ALA A 55 -12.09 -11.72 -5.56
CA ALA A 55 -12.71 -13.02 -5.32
C ALA A 55 -13.67 -13.39 -6.46
N ALA A 56 -14.42 -12.41 -6.99
CA ALA A 56 -15.34 -12.61 -8.12
C ALA A 56 -14.64 -12.95 -9.45
N ARG A 57 -13.34 -12.68 -9.59
CA ARG A 57 -12.56 -12.94 -10.81
C ARG A 57 -11.63 -14.14 -10.73
N GLY A 58 -11.54 -14.79 -9.57
CA GLY A 58 -10.67 -15.96 -9.36
C GLY A 58 -9.17 -15.66 -9.38
N LEU A 59 -8.78 -14.38 -9.34
CA LEU A 59 -7.38 -13.95 -9.23
C LEU A 59 -6.99 -13.76 -7.77
N GLY A 60 -5.73 -14.08 -7.43
CA GLY A 60 -5.17 -13.73 -6.12
C GLY A 60 -5.09 -12.21 -5.94
N VAL A 61 -5.12 -11.73 -4.68
CA VAL A 61 -5.13 -10.28 -4.39
C VAL A 61 -3.97 -9.55 -5.08
N VAL A 62 -2.78 -10.12 -4.97
CA VAL A 62 -1.55 -9.56 -5.54
C VAL A 62 -1.56 -9.57 -7.07
N GLU A 63 -2.09 -10.62 -7.69
CA GLU A 63 -2.18 -10.73 -9.15
C GLU A 63 -3.14 -9.68 -9.71
N GLY A 64 -4.31 -9.52 -9.08
CA GLY A 64 -5.27 -8.49 -9.47
C GLY A 64 -4.72 -7.07 -9.36
N LEU A 65 -3.97 -6.77 -8.29
CA LEU A 65 -3.31 -5.47 -8.12
C LEU A 65 -2.22 -5.24 -9.18
N GLN A 66 -1.39 -6.24 -9.50
CA GLN A 66 -0.33 -6.10 -10.50
C GLN A 66 -0.88 -5.90 -11.92
N SER A 67 -1.98 -6.60 -12.27
CA SER A 67 -2.62 -6.49 -13.60
C SER A 67 -3.38 -5.19 -13.82
N ALA A 68 -3.76 -4.49 -12.75
CA ALA A 68 -4.58 -3.28 -12.83
C ALA A 68 -3.79 -1.97 -12.82
N ALA A 69 -2.48 -2.02 -12.60
CA ALA A 69 -1.62 -0.85 -12.75
C ALA A 69 -1.52 -0.44 -14.23
N ASP A 70 -1.86 0.81 -14.58
CA ASP A 70 -1.91 1.30 -15.98
C ASP A 70 -0.52 1.69 -16.49
N PRO A 71 0.08 0.98 -17.46
CA PRO A 71 1.38 1.35 -18.02
C PRO A 71 1.34 2.61 -18.92
N ASN A 72 0.17 3.10 -19.33
CA ASN A 72 0.05 4.19 -20.32
C ASN A 72 -0.23 5.58 -19.73
N GLN A 73 -0.52 5.71 -18.43
CA GLN A 73 -0.82 7.01 -17.80
C GLN A 73 -0.14 7.24 -16.44
N SER A 74 0.58 6.25 -15.90
CA SER A 74 1.23 6.34 -14.59
C SER A 74 2.70 5.93 -14.63
N ILE A 75 3.50 6.42 -13.67
CA ILE A 75 4.85 5.88 -13.44
C ILE A 75 4.71 4.70 -12.47
N LYS A 76 4.99 3.50 -12.97
CA LYS A 76 4.96 2.25 -12.21
C LYS A 76 6.37 1.75 -11.93
N VAL A 77 6.71 1.59 -10.66
CA VAL A 77 7.98 1.02 -10.23
C VAL A 77 7.73 -0.25 -9.45
N GLU A 78 8.39 -1.34 -9.84
CA GLU A 78 8.38 -2.61 -9.14
C GLU A 78 9.81 -3.04 -8.80
N LYS A 79 10.07 -3.30 -7.51
CA LYS A 79 11.36 -3.81 -7.04
C LYS A 79 11.17 -4.86 -5.95
N THR A 80 12.12 -5.78 -5.85
CA THR A 80 12.14 -6.83 -4.83
C THR A 80 13.55 -6.96 -4.26
N VAL A 81 13.64 -7.15 -2.94
CA VAL A 81 14.90 -7.41 -2.23
C VAL A 81 14.71 -8.56 -1.24
N THR A 82 15.71 -9.41 -1.08
CA THR A 82 15.73 -10.43 -0.02
C THR A 82 16.46 -9.87 1.20
N ILE A 83 15.82 -9.93 2.37
CA ILE A 83 16.35 -9.44 3.64
C ILE A 83 16.40 -10.60 4.63
N ASP A 84 17.56 -10.81 5.26
CA ASP A 84 17.82 -11.88 6.23
C ASP A 84 17.20 -11.58 7.61
N LYS A 85 15.89 -11.37 7.58
CA LYS A 85 15.04 -11.05 8.73
C LYS A 85 13.66 -11.71 8.57
N PRO A 86 13.00 -12.05 9.68
CA PRO A 86 11.67 -12.64 9.63
C PRO A 86 10.63 -11.60 9.18
N ALA A 87 9.59 -12.07 8.49
CA ALA A 87 8.60 -11.20 7.85
C ALA A 87 7.83 -10.31 8.84
N ASP A 88 7.63 -10.78 10.07
CA ASP A 88 6.92 -10.05 11.11
C ASP A 88 7.70 -8.84 11.61
N GLU A 89 9.03 -8.94 11.72
CA GLU A 89 9.91 -7.82 12.08
C GLU A 89 9.88 -6.74 10.98
N LEU A 90 10.01 -7.16 9.73
CA LEU A 90 9.96 -6.26 8.57
C LEU A 90 8.59 -5.59 8.42
N TYR A 91 7.52 -6.36 8.61
CA TYR A 91 6.15 -5.88 8.56
C TYR A 91 5.89 -4.82 9.62
N ARG A 92 6.24 -5.08 10.89
CA ARG A 92 6.01 -4.14 11.99
C ARG A 92 6.70 -2.80 11.76
N LEU A 93 7.94 -2.82 11.28
CA LEU A 93 8.69 -1.59 11.01
C LEU A 93 8.15 -0.85 9.80
N TRP A 94 7.75 -1.55 8.74
CA TRP A 94 7.13 -0.93 7.58
C TRP A 94 5.76 -0.35 7.91
N ARG A 95 4.94 -1.05 8.70
CA ARG A 95 3.57 -0.67 9.06
C ARG A 95 3.50 0.65 9.81
N ASN A 96 4.54 0.99 10.57
CA ASN A 96 4.71 2.34 11.05
C ASN A 96 5.32 3.21 9.94
N PHE A 97 4.45 3.88 9.17
CA PHE A 97 4.89 4.68 8.02
C PHE A 97 5.81 5.84 8.39
N GLU A 98 5.89 6.27 9.66
CA GLU A 98 6.88 7.26 10.10
C GLU A 98 8.33 6.76 9.96
N ASN A 99 8.54 5.46 9.80
CA ASN A 99 9.85 4.89 9.51
C ASN A 99 10.26 5.03 8.04
N LEU A 100 9.32 5.24 7.11
CA LEU A 100 9.64 5.25 5.68
C LEU A 100 10.70 6.30 5.31
N PRO A 101 10.64 7.57 5.78
CA PRO A 101 11.66 8.57 5.48
C PRO A 101 13.10 8.20 5.90
N ARG A 102 13.27 7.22 6.79
CA ARG A 102 14.61 6.76 7.21
C ARG A 102 15.37 6.08 6.07
N PHE A 103 14.67 5.36 5.21
CA PHE A 103 15.26 4.61 4.11
C PHE A 103 14.74 5.03 2.73
N MET A 104 13.59 5.69 2.66
CA MET A 104 13.01 6.30 1.46
C MET A 104 13.40 7.77 1.35
N LYS A 105 14.55 8.07 0.73
CA LYS A 105 15.13 9.43 0.73
C LYS A 105 14.30 10.47 -0.01
N HIS A 106 13.38 10.02 -0.87
CA HIS A 106 12.46 10.88 -1.57
C HIS A 106 11.34 11.42 -0.68
N LEU A 107 11.04 10.76 0.44
CA LEU A 107 10.10 11.23 1.45
C LEU A 107 10.84 12.14 2.45
N LYS A 108 10.38 13.38 2.59
CA LYS A 108 10.87 14.32 3.60
C LYS A 108 10.28 13.99 4.97
N HIS A 109 8.98 13.73 5.02
CA HIS A 109 8.28 13.44 6.26
C HIS A 109 7.05 12.56 6.00
N VAL A 110 6.73 11.72 6.98
CA VAL A 110 5.46 11.00 7.04
C VAL A 110 4.95 11.10 8.47
N THR A 111 3.74 11.61 8.65
CA THR A 111 3.06 11.70 9.95
C THR A 111 1.89 10.73 9.96
N VAL A 112 1.81 9.84 10.95
CA VAL A 112 0.63 8.99 11.11
C VAL A 112 -0.48 9.80 11.77
N ILE A 113 -1.64 9.89 11.11
CA ILE A 113 -2.81 10.64 11.60
C ILE A 113 -3.65 9.74 12.51
N ASP A 114 -3.91 8.51 12.07
CA ASP A 114 -4.68 7.50 12.79
C ASP A 114 -4.25 6.08 12.35
N GLU A 115 -5.02 5.06 12.72
CA GLU A 115 -4.71 3.66 12.41
C GLU A 115 -4.48 3.41 10.91
N LYS A 116 -5.22 4.10 10.03
CA LYS A 116 -5.20 3.84 8.58
C LYS A 116 -4.68 5.01 7.76
N ARG A 117 -4.70 6.24 8.29
CA ARG A 117 -4.35 7.44 7.54
C ARG A 117 -3.03 8.04 7.98
N SER A 118 -2.35 8.65 7.01
CA SER A 118 -1.05 9.30 7.20
C SER A 118 -0.88 10.44 6.21
N HIS A 119 -0.17 11.49 6.63
CA HIS A 119 0.19 12.64 5.79
C HIS A 119 1.63 12.50 5.31
N TRP A 120 1.87 12.59 4.00
CA TRP A 120 3.16 12.33 3.37
C TRP A 120 3.65 13.60 2.68
N ILE A 121 4.93 13.92 2.86
CA ILE A 121 5.60 15.03 2.20
C ILE A 121 6.80 14.46 1.44
N ALA A 122 6.82 14.61 0.11
CA ALA A 122 7.91 14.17 -0.74
C ALA A 122 8.67 15.34 -1.36
N SER A 123 9.94 15.11 -1.68
CA SER A 123 10.78 16.06 -2.39
C SER A 123 10.35 16.21 -3.85
N ALA A 124 10.28 17.46 -4.31
CA ALA A 124 10.13 17.83 -5.70
C ALA A 124 11.33 18.73 -6.11
N PRO A 125 11.57 19.03 -7.39
CA PRO A 125 12.75 19.79 -7.80
C PRO A 125 12.66 21.25 -7.44
N MET A 126 13.80 21.92 -7.62
CA MET A 126 13.98 23.32 -7.24
C MET A 126 13.62 23.51 -5.76
N ASP A 127 14.05 22.56 -4.92
CA ASP A 127 13.82 22.51 -3.47
C ASP A 127 12.35 22.52 -3.02
N ASN A 128 11.41 22.29 -3.93
CA ASN A 128 9.98 22.21 -3.62
C ASN A 128 9.59 20.90 -2.92
N SER A 129 8.33 20.79 -2.53
CA SER A 129 7.71 19.57 -2.03
C SER A 129 6.31 19.39 -2.59
N VAL A 130 5.86 18.14 -2.62
CA VAL A 130 4.46 17.77 -2.83
C VAL A 130 3.99 17.00 -1.61
N GLU A 131 2.71 17.14 -1.28
CA GLU A 131 2.12 16.54 -0.10
C GLU A 131 0.77 15.90 -0.42
N TRP A 132 0.45 14.83 0.30
CA TRP A 132 -0.83 14.14 0.17
C TRP A 132 -1.14 13.34 1.42
N ASP A 133 -2.42 13.08 1.66
CA ASP A 133 -2.85 12.10 2.64
C ASP A 133 -3.00 10.73 1.96
N ALA A 134 -2.49 9.69 2.61
CA ALA A 134 -2.60 8.30 2.18
C ALA A 134 -3.39 7.47 3.20
N GLU A 135 -4.17 6.53 2.70
CA GLU A 135 -4.97 5.57 3.45
C GLU A 135 -4.50 4.14 3.17
N ILE A 136 -4.40 3.30 4.22
CA ILE A 136 -4.23 1.86 4.10
C ILE A 136 -5.57 1.23 3.68
N VAL A 137 -5.61 0.79 2.43
CA VAL A 137 -6.80 0.23 1.77
C VAL A 137 -6.86 -1.29 1.85
N ARG A 138 -5.72 -1.96 2.08
CA ARG A 138 -5.68 -3.40 2.36
C ARG A 138 -4.51 -3.74 3.28
N GLU A 139 -4.78 -4.58 4.25
CA GLU A 139 -3.79 -5.06 5.21
C GLU A 139 -3.97 -6.57 5.42
N GLU A 140 -2.86 -7.30 5.36
CA GLU A 140 -2.75 -8.69 5.78
C GLU A 140 -1.49 -8.82 6.64
N GLU A 141 -1.68 -9.12 7.92
CA GLU A 141 -0.60 -9.13 8.90
C GLU A 141 0.59 -9.99 8.44
N ASN A 142 1.79 -9.43 8.54
CA ASN A 142 3.05 -10.07 8.15
C ASN A 142 3.16 -10.44 6.66
N ARG A 143 2.24 -9.99 5.80
CA ARG A 143 2.16 -10.40 4.39
C ARG A 143 1.99 -9.26 3.40
N LEU A 144 1.11 -8.30 3.67
CA LEU A 144 0.75 -7.26 2.71
C LEU A 144 0.30 -5.98 3.43
N ILE A 145 0.82 -4.85 2.97
CA ILE A 145 0.27 -3.53 3.28
C ILE A 145 0.10 -2.82 1.95
N ALA A 146 -1.11 -2.39 1.64
CA ALA A 146 -1.41 -1.63 0.45
C ALA A 146 -2.07 -0.31 0.82
N TRP A 147 -1.66 0.76 0.14
CA TRP A 147 -2.09 2.12 0.40
C TRP A 147 -2.48 2.83 -0.90
N ALA A 148 -3.32 3.84 -0.75
CA ALA A 148 -3.64 4.78 -1.81
C ALA A 148 -3.82 6.18 -1.23
N SER A 149 -3.50 7.20 -2.02
CA SER A 149 -3.85 8.58 -1.73
C SER A 149 -5.36 8.73 -1.55
N VAL A 150 -5.78 9.63 -0.67
CA VAL A 150 -7.20 9.94 -0.47
C VAL A 150 -7.81 10.56 -1.75
N GLU A 151 -9.14 10.59 -1.84
CA GLU A 151 -9.81 11.23 -2.97
C GLU A 151 -9.54 12.74 -3.01
N GLY A 152 -9.22 13.24 -4.20
CA GLY A 152 -8.90 14.66 -4.41
C GLY A 152 -7.50 15.08 -3.98
N ALA A 153 -6.60 14.15 -3.65
CA ALA A 153 -5.20 14.47 -3.40
C ALA A 153 -4.51 15.03 -4.65
N ASP A 154 -3.60 16.00 -4.46
CA ASP A 154 -2.82 16.62 -5.54
C ASP A 154 -1.87 15.65 -6.24
N VAL A 155 -1.53 14.55 -5.56
CA VAL A 155 -0.72 13.45 -6.09
C VAL A 155 -1.52 12.16 -5.93
N ASP A 156 -1.93 11.57 -7.06
CA ASP A 156 -2.48 10.22 -7.08
C ASP A 156 -1.32 9.22 -6.92
N ASN A 157 -1.01 8.90 -5.67
CA ASN A 157 -0.04 7.89 -5.27
C ASN A 157 -0.77 6.63 -4.80
N SER A 158 -0.31 5.46 -5.19
CA SER A 158 -0.74 4.19 -4.61
C SER A 158 0.39 3.17 -4.65
N GLY A 159 0.29 2.15 -3.81
CA GLY A 159 1.33 1.14 -3.76
C GLY A 159 0.99 -0.01 -2.83
N PHE A 160 1.86 -1.01 -2.85
CA PHE A 160 1.86 -2.05 -1.84
C PHE A 160 3.27 -2.53 -1.55
N VAL A 161 3.46 -3.00 -0.32
CA VAL A 161 4.59 -3.83 0.09
C VAL A 161 4.08 -5.22 0.45
N ARG A 162 4.81 -6.23 0.00
CA ARG A 162 4.50 -7.63 0.25
C ARG A 162 5.72 -8.35 0.80
N PHE A 163 5.49 -9.15 1.82
CA PHE A 163 6.48 -9.93 2.53
C PHE A 163 6.24 -11.42 2.27
N GLN A 164 7.25 -12.14 1.78
CA GLN A 164 7.17 -13.57 1.55
C GLN A 164 8.42 -14.30 2.04
N PRO A 165 8.32 -15.54 2.53
CA PRO A 165 9.51 -16.34 2.84
C PRO A 165 10.42 -16.45 1.62
N ALA A 166 11.69 -16.14 1.80
CA ALA A 166 12.69 -16.29 0.74
C ALA A 166 13.05 -17.78 0.55
N PRO A 167 13.35 -18.21 -0.69
CA PRO A 167 13.81 -19.56 -0.94
C PRO A 167 15.05 -19.93 -0.12
N ALA A 168 15.11 -21.21 0.28
CA ALA A 168 16.21 -21.77 1.07
C ALA A 168 16.45 -21.09 2.43
N GLY A 169 15.41 -20.50 3.03
CA GLY A 169 15.50 -19.94 4.38
C GLY A 169 16.32 -18.66 4.51
N ARG A 170 16.53 -17.92 3.41
CA ARG A 170 17.33 -16.67 3.36
C ARG A 170 16.59 -15.44 3.90
N GLY A 171 15.70 -15.63 4.87
CA GLY A 171 14.82 -14.59 5.40
C GLY A 171 13.58 -14.35 4.54
N THR A 172 13.33 -13.09 4.16
CA THR A 172 12.08 -12.63 3.55
C THR A 172 12.34 -11.86 2.25
N GLU A 173 11.62 -12.20 1.19
CA GLU A 173 11.49 -11.38 -0.01
C GLU A 173 10.49 -10.25 0.23
N VAL A 174 10.98 -9.02 0.17
CA VAL A 174 10.19 -7.79 0.24
C VAL A 174 10.01 -7.26 -1.16
N LYS A 175 8.78 -7.36 -1.69
CA LYS A 175 8.38 -6.77 -2.97
C LYS A 175 7.64 -5.47 -2.73
N VAL A 176 8.04 -4.40 -3.40
CA VAL A 176 7.34 -3.11 -3.41
C VAL A 176 6.93 -2.77 -4.82
N VAL A 177 5.67 -2.36 -4.95
CA VAL A 177 5.12 -1.76 -6.16
C VAL A 177 4.56 -0.40 -5.80
N ILE A 178 4.95 0.62 -6.53
CA ILE A 178 4.45 1.99 -6.38
C ILE A 178 4.00 2.48 -7.75
N GLU A 179 2.84 3.10 -7.78
CA GLU A 179 2.26 3.78 -8.92
C GLU A 179 1.97 5.23 -8.53
N TYR A 180 2.39 6.18 -9.34
CA TYR A 180 2.02 7.57 -9.12
C TYR A 180 1.82 8.35 -10.41
N ASN A 181 0.94 9.35 -10.32
CA ASN A 181 0.67 10.30 -11.40
C ASN A 181 1.21 11.68 -11.03
N PRO A 182 2.18 12.22 -11.78
CA PRO A 182 2.67 13.58 -11.58
C PRO A 182 1.55 14.64 -11.70
N PRO A 183 1.60 15.73 -10.92
CA PRO A 183 0.72 16.87 -11.13
C PRO A 183 0.78 17.37 -12.57
N GLY A 184 -0.38 17.58 -13.21
CA GLY A 184 -0.47 18.06 -14.59
C GLY A 184 -0.49 16.98 -15.68
N GLY A 185 -0.53 15.69 -15.33
CA GLY A 185 -0.89 14.59 -16.24
C GLY A 185 0.08 14.30 -17.40
N ALA A 186 1.24 14.94 -17.43
CA ALA A 186 2.21 14.79 -18.52
C ALA A 186 3.34 13.83 -18.14
N ILE A 187 3.24 12.55 -18.56
CA ILE A 187 4.41 11.67 -18.68
C ILE A 187 5.19 12.10 -19.93
N GLY A 188 5.97 13.17 -19.77
CA GLY A 188 6.84 13.72 -20.81
C GLY A 188 8.15 14.25 -20.21
N ALA A 189 9.01 14.85 -21.04
CA ALA A 189 10.32 15.35 -20.62
C ALA A 189 10.30 16.35 -19.43
N GLY A 190 9.13 16.94 -19.12
CA GLY A 190 8.90 17.75 -17.92
C GLY A 190 8.81 16.95 -16.62
N ALA A 191 8.10 15.81 -16.59
CA ALA A 191 7.98 14.97 -15.38
C ALA A 191 9.29 14.22 -15.07
N ALA A 192 10.07 13.82 -16.08
CA ALA A 192 11.40 13.23 -15.89
C ALA A 192 12.39 14.22 -15.24
N LYS A 193 12.25 15.52 -15.54
CA LYS A 193 12.98 16.58 -14.84
C LYS A 193 12.43 16.84 -13.43
N LEU A 194 11.14 16.54 -13.20
CA LEU A 194 10.49 16.80 -11.91
C LEU A 194 10.69 15.69 -10.86
N PHE A 195 10.71 14.43 -11.28
CA PHE A 195 10.82 13.30 -10.35
C PHE A 195 12.12 12.50 -10.54
N GLY A 196 13.02 12.99 -11.41
CA GLY A 196 14.33 12.43 -11.70
C GLY A 196 14.33 11.45 -12.88
N GLU A 197 15.52 11.25 -13.47
CA GLU A 197 15.71 10.43 -14.67
C GLU A 197 15.61 8.90 -14.41
N ALA A 198 15.37 8.45 -13.16
CA ALA A 198 15.29 7.01 -12.84
C ALA A 198 14.47 6.68 -11.58
N PRO A 199 13.13 6.77 -11.60
CA PRO A 199 12.24 6.34 -10.51
C PRO A 199 12.52 4.92 -10.03
N GLU A 200 12.83 4.01 -10.96
CA GLU A 200 13.17 2.62 -10.66
C GLU A 200 14.46 2.49 -9.84
N GLN A 201 15.45 3.34 -10.13
CA GLN A 201 16.72 3.32 -9.41
C GLN A 201 16.54 3.85 -7.99
N GLN A 202 15.74 4.90 -7.82
CA GLN A 202 15.45 5.48 -6.51
C GLN A 202 14.80 4.45 -5.56
N ILE A 203 13.75 3.75 -6.00
CA ILE A 203 13.10 2.71 -5.19
C ILE A 203 14.03 1.51 -4.94
N ALA A 204 14.87 1.15 -5.92
CA ALA A 204 15.87 0.11 -5.72
C ALA A 204 16.87 0.50 -4.61
N ASP A 205 17.32 1.76 -4.59
CA ASP A 205 18.22 2.27 -3.57
C ASP A 205 17.54 2.41 -2.21
N ASP A 206 16.26 2.79 -2.16
CA ASP A 206 15.45 2.81 -0.94
C ASP A 206 15.34 1.41 -0.32
N LEU A 207 15.07 0.38 -1.13
CA LEU A 207 15.01 -1.01 -0.67
C LEU A 207 16.38 -1.55 -0.23
N ARG A 208 17.48 -1.11 -0.86
CA ARG A 208 18.84 -1.44 -0.40
C ARG A 208 19.13 -0.82 0.97
N ARG A 209 18.76 0.45 1.18
CA ARG A 209 18.87 1.12 2.49
C ARG A 209 18.03 0.41 3.54
N PHE A 210 16.81 -0.01 3.19
CA PHE A 210 15.96 -0.78 4.09
C PHE A 210 16.63 -2.10 4.48
N LYS A 211 17.14 -2.87 3.50
CA LYS A 211 17.90 -4.10 3.77
C LYS A 211 19.07 -3.86 4.73
N GLN A 212 19.89 -2.86 4.47
CA GLN A 212 21.03 -2.52 5.33
C GLN A 212 20.57 -2.19 6.75
N TRP A 213 19.60 -1.28 6.88
CA TRP A 213 19.07 -0.90 8.19
C TRP A 213 18.56 -2.10 8.97
N MET A 214 17.85 -3.01 8.30
CA MET A 214 17.30 -4.20 8.92
C MET A 214 18.38 -5.21 9.32
N GLU A 215 19.38 -5.44 8.47
CA GLU A 215 20.39 -6.48 8.71
C GLU A 215 21.51 -6.04 9.65
N THR A 216 21.88 -4.77 9.64
CA THR A 216 23.04 -4.26 10.38
C THR A 216 22.71 -3.19 11.40
N GLY A 217 21.49 -2.64 11.38
CA GLY A 217 21.12 -1.48 12.19
C GLY A 217 21.63 -0.14 11.64
N GLU A 218 22.38 -0.16 10.53
CA GLU A 218 23.02 1.02 9.94
C GLU A 218 22.57 1.20 8.48
N ILE A 219 22.50 2.44 8.02
CA ILE A 219 22.33 2.77 6.60
C ILE A 219 23.66 3.34 6.12
N ALA A 220 24.35 2.63 5.22
CA ALA A 220 25.62 3.11 4.69
C ALA A 220 25.38 4.40 3.89
N THR A 221 26.01 5.51 4.30
CA THR A 221 25.92 6.81 3.63
C THR A 221 27.29 7.28 3.16
N THR A 222 27.32 7.90 1.98
CA THR A 222 28.48 8.60 1.44
C THR A 222 28.41 10.12 1.70
N GLU A 223 27.32 10.62 2.28
CA GLU A 223 27.18 12.03 2.68
C GLU A 223 28.25 12.38 3.72
N GLY A 224 29.15 13.30 3.35
CA GLY A 224 30.26 13.74 4.20
C GLY A 224 31.60 13.03 3.98
N GLN A 225 31.68 12.02 3.09
CA GLN A 225 32.97 11.45 2.68
C GLN A 225 33.64 12.33 1.61
N SER A 226 34.82 12.88 1.91
CA SER A 226 35.64 13.55 0.90
C SER A 226 36.00 12.55 -0.20
N SER A 227 35.53 12.78 -1.43
CA SER A 227 35.93 11.93 -2.55
C SER A 227 37.44 12.08 -2.74
N GLY A 228 38.18 11.00 -2.49
CA GLY A 228 39.62 10.93 -2.71
C GLY A 228 39.92 10.90 -4.21
N ARG A 229 39.71 12.02 -4.90
CA ARG A 229 40.16 12.18 -6.28
C ARG A 229 41.64 12.57 -6.24
N LYS A 230 42.52 11.61 -6.51
CA LYS A 230 43.91 11.88 -6.89
C LYS A 230 43.97 12.47 -8.30
#